data_AF-A0A2I0EYX1-F1
#
_entry.id   AF-A0A2I0EYX1-F1
#
_cell.length_a   1.000
_cell.length_b   1.000
_cell.length_c   1.000
_cell.angle_alpha   90.00
_cell.angle_beta   90.00
_cell.angle_gamma   90.00
#
_symmetry.space_group_name_H-M   'P 1'
#
loop_
_entity.id
_entity.type
_entity.pdbx_description
1 polymer ?
#
loop_
_entity_poly.entity_id
_entity_poly.type
_entity_poly.pdbx_seq_one_letter_code
_entity_poly.pdbx_strand_id
1 'polypeptide(L)'
;MGDSLPVVDFFSPEELAEGLLVKKKDQDPVRQPLTGEMLRARMEKEYPELVKNHTDVVFLKKKNIIVIVMKAKPKGAPNQDRNHFRSSLYPLPFTLLQQFIAIAKEYGKHSLEVHGDIYYMTNTQQYVLDIPSQRVEEYQVEVIETIFDLADRFSDGMKLLEIHSHHTMPPAPSSLDNQSERSPGMCYAIVGHTQKFFPDMTARMFVNEEIGHKSLNLTDLFETPFSELPEYDLHKIEVVK
;
A
#
# COMPACT_ATOMS: atom_id res chain seq x y z
N MET A 1 7.81 13.25 -0.05
CA MET A 1 7.53 12.43 1.15
C MET A 1 6.01 12.34 1.31
N GLY A 2 5.49 11.82 2.43
CA GLY A 2 4.09 12.12 2.84
C GLY A 2 4.02 13.54 3.40
N ASP A 3 4.14 14.51 2.50
CA ASP A 3 4.27 15.93 2.83
C ASP A 3 2.92 16.54 3.21
N SER A 4 2.92 17.45 4.19
CA SER A 4 1.76 18.29 4.50
C SER A 4 1.61 19.36 3.42
N LEU A 5 1.07 18.97 2.26
CA LEU A 5 0.89 19.86 1.11
C LEU A 5 -0.27 20.85 1.38
N PRO A 6 -0.04 22.18 1.28
CA PRO A 6 -1.11 23.14 1.41
C PRO A 6 -2.06 23.04 0.22
N VAL A 7 -3.37 23.10 0.47
CA VAL A 7 -4.41 22.93 -0.58
C VAL A 7 -4.29 23.97 -1.72
N VAL A 8 -3.62 25.11 -1.47
CA VAL A 8 -3.34 26.13 -2.49
C VAL A 8 -2.36 25.70 -3.59
N ASP A 9 -1.54 24.67 -3.35
CA ASP A 9 -0.69 24.08 -4.39
C ASP A 9 -1.55 23.38 -5.45
N PHE A 10 -2.74 22.91 -5.04
CA PHE A 10 -3.70 22.23 -5.92
C PHE A 10 -4.86 23.09 -6.38
N PHE A 11 -5.18 24.24 -5.75
CA PHE A 11 -6.31 25.10 -6.11
C PHE A 11 -6.01 26.59 -5.91
N SER A 12 -6.44 27.45 -6.83
CA SER A 12 -6.28 28.89 -6.65
C SER A 12 -7.15 29.42 -5.49
N PRO A 13 -6.81 30.57 -4.88
CA PRO A 13 -7.66 31.21 -3.89
C PRO A 13 -9.09 31.49 -4.39
N GLU A 14 -9.28 31.83 -5.68
CA GLU A 14 -10.63 32.00 -6.25
C GLU A 14 -11.36 30.66 -6.41
N GLU A 15 -10.67 29.58 -6.77
CA GLU A 15 -11.26 28.23 -6.84
C GLU A 15 -11.69 27.73 -5.44
N LEU A 16 -10.94 28.09 -4.40
CA LEU A 16 -11.26 27.78 -2.99
C LEU A 16 -12.43 28.60 -2.45
N ALA A 17 -12.54 29.88 -2.84
CA ALA A 17 -13.60 30.78 -2.38
C ALA A 17 -14.92 30.60 -3.15
N GLU A 18 -14.87 30.44 -4.47
CA GLU A 18 -16.05 30.46 -5.35
C GLU A 18 -16.39 29.09 -5.96
N GLY A 19 -15.50 28.09 -5.85
CA GLY A 19 -15.64 26.79 -6.49
C GLY A 19 -15.08 26.74 -7.92
N LEU A 20 -14.85 25.52 -8.41
CA LEU A 20 -14.22 25.26 -9.69
C LEU A 20 -15.14 25.61 -10.87
N LEU A 21 -14.61 26.32 -11.86
CA LEU A 21 -15.32 26.59 -13.11
C LEU A 21 -15.31 25.34 -14.01
N VAL A 22 -16.46 24.64 -14.10
CA VAL A 22 -16.58 23.42 -14.91
C VAL A 22 -17.30 23.73 -16.22
N LYS A 23 -16.63 23.47 -17.35
CA LYS A 23 -17.17 23.65 -18.70
C LYS A 23 -17.69 22.32 -19.24
N LYS A 24 -19.00 22.18 -19.38
CA LYS A 24 -19.63 21.06 -20.10
C LYS A 24 -19.70 21.37 -21.59
N LYS A 25 -19.81 20.34 -22.43
CA LYS A 25 -20.11 20.54 -23.86
C LYS A 25 -21.43 21.30 -23.98
N ASP A 26 -21.44 22.31 -24.85
CA ASP A 26 -22.62 23.08 -25.26
C ASP A 26 -23.38 23.78 -24.12
N GLN A 27 -22.69 24.12 -23.02
CA GLN A 27 -23.21 24.92 -21.91
C GLN A 27 -22.19 25.97 -21.46
N ASP A 28 -22.68 27.09 -20.93
CA ASP A 28 -21.83 28.09 -20.30
C ASP A 28 -21.07 27.50 -19.08
N PRO A 29 -19.89 28.04 -18.73
CA PRO A 29 -19.11 27.51 -17.60
C PRO A 29 -19.86 27.74 -16.28
N VAL A 30 -20.08 26.67 -15.51
CA VAL A 30 -20.78 26.73 -14.22
C VAL A 30 -19.79 26.48 -13.09
N ARG A 31 -19.78 27.34 -12.07
CA ARG A 31 -19.02 27.10 -10.84
C ARG A 31 -19.64 25.95 -10.04
N GLN A 32 -18.81 25.01 -9.61
CA GLN A 32 -19.21 23.86 -8.78
C GLN A 32 -18.41 23.87 -7.47
N PRO A 33 -19.03 23.55 -6.32
CA PRO A 33 -18.30 23.40 -5.06
C PRO A 33 -17.15 22.40 -5.20
N LEU A 34 -16.03 22.66 -4.53
CA LEU A 34 -14.92 21.72 -4.49
C LEU A 34 -15.33 20.44 -3.76
N THR A 35 -14.89 19.29 -4.30
CA THR A 35 -15.13 17.97 -3.73
C THR A 35 -13.81 17.21 -3.58
N GLY A 36 -13.78 16.20 -2.71
CA GLY A 36 -12.59 15.37 -2.51
C GLY A 36 -12.09 14.71 -3.80
N GLU A 37 -13.00 14.25 -4.66
CA GLU A 37 -12.67 13.69 -5.97
C GLU A 37 -11.94 14.69 -6.89
N MET A 38 -12.27 15.98 -6.81
CA MET A 38 -11.61 17.02 -7.61
C MET A 38 -10.18 17.29 -7.11
N LEU A 39 -9.94 17.20 -5.81
CA LEU A 39 -8.59 17.26 -5.23
C LEU A 39 -7.79 16.01 -5.65
N ARG A 40 -8.33 14.81 -5.43
CA ARG A 40 -7.71 13.53 -5.81
C ARG A 40 -7.31 13.50 -7.29
N ALA A 41 -8.21 13.93 -8.19
CA ALA A 41 -7.93 14.00 -9.64
C ALA A 41 -6.90 15.07 -10.05
N ARG A 42 -6.61 16.07 -9.21
CA ARG A 42 -5.46 16.97 -9.39
C ARG A 42 -4.18 16.30 -8.89
N MET A 43 -4.21 15.70 -7.70
CA MET A 43 -3.06 15.00 -7.09
C MET A 43 -2.59 13.80 -7.93
N GLU A 44 -3.49 13.03 -8.54
CA GLU A 44 -3.21 11.85 -9.39
C GLU A 44 -2.18 12.12 -10.52
N LYS A 45 -2.03 13.37 -10.95
CA LYS A 45 -1.02 13.78 -11.96
C LYS A 45 0.42 13.69 -11.45
N GLU A 46 0.62 13.88 -10.15
CA GLU A 46 1.91 13.91 -9.45
C GLU A 46 2.10 12.68 -8.55
N TYR A 47 0.98 12.10 -8.08
CA TYR A 47 0.87 10.97 -7.16
C TYR A 47 -0.03 9.90 -7.80
N PRO A 48 0.49 9.13 -8.78
CA PRO A 48 -0.31 8.25 -9.64
C PRO A 48 -0.87 7.03 -8.90
N GLU A 49 -0.34 6.72 -7.71
CA GLU A 49 -0.91 5.75 -6.80
C GLU A 49 -2.33 6.14 -6.33
N LEU A 50 -2.70 7.42 -6.41
CA LEU A 50 -3.97 7.98 -5.89
C LEU A 50 -5.17 7.76 -6.82
N VAL A 51 -5.26 6.60 -7.45
CA VAL A 51 -6.33 6.25 -8.39
C VAL A 51 -7.71 6.26 -7.75
N LYS A 52 -8.70 6.73 -8.51
CA LYS A 52 -10.10 6.94 -8.08
C LYS A 52 -10.72 5.79 -7.29
N ASN A 53 -10.48 4.57 -7.73
CA ASN A 53 -11.14 3.39 -7.18
C ASN A 53 -10.48 2.85 -5.91
N HIS A 54 -9.26 3.29 -5.59
CA HIS A 54 -8.46 2.81 -4.46
C HIS A 54 -8.17 3.93 -3.44
N THR A 55 -8.65 5.15 -3.68
CA THR A 55 -8.29 6.33 -2.88
C THR A 55 -9.53 7.10 -2.44
N ASP A 56 -9.68 7.27 -1.14
CA ASP A 56 -10.66 8.16 -0.54
C ASP A 56 -10.03 9.46 -0.04
N VAL A 57 -10.84 10.50 0.04
CA VAL A 57 -10.45 11.82 0.54
C VAL A 57 -11.33 12.16 1.74
N VAL A 58 -10.74 12.12 2.93
CA VAL A 58 -11.43 12.34 4.21
C VAL A 58 -11.10 13.72 4.75
N PHE A 59 -12.11 14.57 4.94
CA PHE A 59 -11.93 15.86 5.62
C PHE A 59 -12.13 15.73 7.13
N LEU A 60 -11.03 15.71 7.88
CA LEU A 60 -11.04 15.66 9.34
C LEU A 60 -11.30 17.06 9.91
N LYS A 61 -12.56 17.52 9.86
CA LYS A 61 -13.02 18.86 10.27
C LYS A 61 -12.42 19.36 11.59
N LYS A 62 -12.28 18.50 12.61
CA LYS A 62 -11.71 18.85 13.92
C LYS A 62 -10.23 19.24 13.87
N LYS A 63 -9.47 18.61 12.97
CA LYS A 63 -8.04 18.84 12.73
C LYS A 63 -7.82 19.88 11.61
N ASN A 64 -8.86 20.24 10.86
CA ASN A 64 -8.82 21.08 9.65
C ASN A 64 -7.83 20.59 8.57
N ILE A 65 -7.69 19.26 8.45
CA ILE A 65 -6.85 18.60 7.44
C ILE A 65 -7.68 17.72 6.52
N ILE A 66 -7.21 17.57 5.29
CA ILE A 66 -7.71 16.58 4.34
C ILE A 66 -6.70 15.45 4.31
N VAL A 67 -7.15 14.24 4.61
CA VAL A 67 -6.35 13.01 4.57
C VAL A 67 -6.70 12.23 3.31
N ILE A 68 -5.68 11.79 2.59
CA ILE A 68 -5.81 10.88 1.46
C ILE A 68 -5.58 9.46 1.96
N VAL A 69 -6.60 8.62 1.92
CA VAL A 69 -6.52 7.22 2.39
C VAL A 69 -6.54 6.28 1.20
N MET A 70 -5.43 5.56 0.99
CA MET A 70 -5.41 4.40 0.10
C MET A 70 -6.10 3.22 0.79
N LYS A 71 -7.20 2.75 0.20
CA LYS A 71 -7.97 1.61 0.65
C LYS A 71 -7.34 0.31 0.15
N ALA A 72 -7.16 -0.65 1.06
CA ALA A 72 -7.21 -2.05 0.66
C ALA A 72 -8.59 -2.32 0.06
N LYS A 73 -8.63 -2.78 -1.18
CA LYS A 73 -9.89 -3.12 -1.86
C LYS A 73 -10.29 -4.56 -1.55
N PRO A 74 -11.61 -4.86 -1.43
CA PRO A 74 -12.10 -6.21 -1.72
C PRO A 74 -11.59 -6.61 -3.10
N LYS A 75 -10.94 -7.76 -3.15
CA LYS A 75 -10.01 -8.07 -4.22
C LYS A 75 -10.77 -8.28 -5.55
N GLY A 76 -10.68 -7.32 -6.50
CA GLY A 76 -11.63 -7.17 -7.63
C GLY A 76 -11.40 -5.94 -8.56
N ALA A 77 -11.56 -6.13 -9.89
CA ALA A 77 -11.17 -5.20 -10.98
C ALA A 77 -12.18 -4.03 -11.25
N PRO A 78 -11.89 -2.99 -12.09
CA PRO A 78 -10.64 -2.54 -12.76
C PRO A 78 -10.36 -1.01 -12.46
N ASN A 79 -9.66 -0.14 -13.22
CA ASN A 79 -8.93 -0.13 -14.52
C ASN A 79 -7.99 1.11 -14.62
N GLN A 80 -6.74 0.97 -15.13
CA GLN A 80 -5.78 2.01 -15.63
C GLN A 80 -5.45 3.21 -14.67
N ASP A 81 -4.21 3.72 -14.52
CA ASP A 81 -3.04 3.78 -15.42
C ASP A 81 -1.68 3.94 -14.65
N ARG A 82 -0.54 3.96 -15.39
CA ARG A 82 0.91 4.04 -15.00
C ARG A 82 1.35 4.70 -13.66
N ASN A 83 2.33 4.10 -12.92
CA ASN A 83 3.67 4.70 -12.60
C ASN A 83 4.64 3.93 -11.63
N HIS A 84 5.69 4.63 -11.16
CA HIS A 84 7.02 4.19 -10.69
C HIS A 84 7.19 3.75 -9.20
N PHE A 85 8.24 2.95 -8.95
CA PHE A 85 8.70 2.46 -7.63
C PHE A 85 9.49 3.53 -6.83
N ARG A 86 9.13 3.79 -5.56
CA ARG A 86 9.78 4.80 -4.69
C ARG A 86 10.97 4.24 -3.90
N SER A 87 12.11 4.05 -4.57
CA SER A 87 13.31 3.39 -4.03
C SER A 87 13.92 3.97 -2.74
N SER A 88 13.59 5.18 -2.30
CA SER A 88 14.24 5.83 -1.14
C SER A 88 13.62 5.49 0.23
N LEU A 89 12.49 4.77 0.24
CA LEU A 89 11.81 4.28 1.47
C LEU A 89 11.87 2.74 1.56
N TYR A 90 12.80 2.17 0.81
CA TYR A 90 13.12 0.75 0.77
C TYR A 90 14.62 0.58 0.96
N PRO A 91 15.08 -0.55 1.55
CA PRO A 91 14.27 -1.65 2.07
C PRO A 91 13.48 -1.29 3.35
N LEU A 92 12.37 -2.00 3.59
CA LEU A 92 11.60 -1.93 4.83
C LEU A 92 12.30 -2.70 5.96
N PRO A 93 12.18 -2.25 7.23
CA PRO A 93 12.80 -2.95 8.37
C PRO A 93 12.39 -4.42 8.48
N PHE A 94 13.37 -5.33 8.63
CA PHE A 94 13.10 -6.77 8.71
C PHE A 94 12.17 -7.13 9.89
N THR A 95 12.24 -6.36 10.97
CA THR A 95 11.41 -6.54 12.17
C THR A 95 9.91 -6.48 11.88
N LEU A 96 9.46 -5.70 10.90
CA LEU A 96 8.05 -5.64 10.50
C LEU A 96 7.62 -6.91 9.77
N LEU A 97 8.47 -7.43 8.88
CA LEU A 97 8.23 -8.73 8.24
C LEU A 97 8.19 -9.86 9.26
N GLN A 98 9.11 -9.85 10.23
CA GLN A 98 9.12 -10.82 11.34
C GLN A 98 7.85 -10.76 12.18
N GLN A 99 7.36 -9.55 12.51
CA GLN A 99 6.10 -9.36 13.23
C GLN A 99 4.91 -9.89 12.43
N PHE A 100 4.79 -9.55 11.15
CA PHE A 100 3.72 -10.06 10.29
C PHE A 100 3.77 -11.59 10.16
N ILE A 101 4.96 -12.18 9.94
CA ILE A 101 5.15 -13.63 9.89
C ILE A 101 4.70 -14.31 11.20
N ALA A 102 4.97 -13.71 12.36
CA ALA A 102 4.54 -14.28 13.63
C ALA A 102 3.01 -14.33 13.76
N ILE A 103 2.30 -13.29 13.28
CA ILE A 103 0.83 -13.24 13.25
C ILE A 103 0.28 -14.25 12.23
N ALA A 104 0.81 -14.25 11.01
CA ALA A 104 0.45 -15.19 9.95
C ALA A 104 0.62 -16.65 10.38
N LYS A 105 1.65 -16.96 11.17
CA LYS A 105 1.86 -18.28 11.77
C LYS A 105 0.82 -18.65 12.81
N GLU A 106 0.33 -17.70 13.61
CA GLU A 106 -0.70 -17.99 14.61
C GLU A 106 -2.03 -18.35 13.95
N TYR A 107 -2.48 -17.53 12.99
CA TYR A 107 -3.73 -17.76 12.26
C TYR A 107 -3.62 -18.96 11.29
N GLY A 108 -2.43 -19.19 10.71
CA GLY A 108 -2.15 -20.36 9.87
C GLY A 108 -2.38 -21.70 10.57
N LYS A 109 -2.20 -21.80 11.89
CA LYS A 109 -2.55 -23.02 12.69
C LYS A 109 -4.02 -23.42 12.57
N HIS A 110 -4.89 -22.44 12.30
CA HIS A 110 -6.34 -22.61 12.17
C HIS A 110 -6.80 -22.66 10.71
N SER A 111 -5.88 -22.73 9.75
CA SER A 111 -6.15 -22.54 8.32
C SER A 111 -6.89 -21.24 8.04
N LEU A 112 -6.39 -20.12 8.57
CA LEU A 112 -6.92 -18.78 8.32
C LEU A 112 -5.84 -17.90 7.70
N GLU A 113 -6.28 -17.00 6.81
CA GLU A 113 -5.44 -15.95 6.23
C GLU A 113 -5.53 -14.66 7.07
N VAL A 114 -4.49 -13.82 7.04
CA VAL A 114 -4.48 -12.49 7.66
C VAL A 114 -3.92 -11.45 6.71
N HIS A 115 -4.37 -10.21 6.86
CA HIS A 115 -3.93 -9.02 6.15
C HIS A 115 -3.22 -8.04 7.09
N GLY A 116 -2.21 -7.35 6.58
CA GLY A 116 -1.51 -6.25 7.25
C GLY A 116 -1.04 -5.21 6.24
N ASP A 117 -0.84 -4.01 6.73
CA ASP A 117 -0.43 -2.85 5.94
C ASP A 117 0.80 -2.19 6.56
N ILE A 118 1.82 -1.87 5.74
CA ILE A 118 2.99 -1.12 6.23
C ILE A 118 2.91 0.32 5.77
N TYR A 119 2.98 1.24 6.74
CA TYR A 119 2.98 2.68 6.56
C TYR A 119 4.34 3.27 6.95
N TYR A 120 4.70 4.38 6.31
CA TYR A 120 5.74 5.29 6.77
C TYR A 120 5.09 6.57 7.31
N MET A 121 5.25 6.79 8.62
CA MET A 121 4.73 7.95 9.35
C MET A 121 5.70 9.12 9.17
N THR A 122 5.28 10.21 8.53
CA THR A 122 6.20 11.31 8.22
C THR A 122 6.48 12.23 9.39
N ASN A 123 5.53 12.33 10.33
CA ASN A 123 5.67 13.10 11.55
C ASN A 123 6.73 12.53 12.52
N THR A 124 6.88 11.20 12.60
CA THR A 124 7.88 10.51 13.43
C THR A 124 9.06 9.93 12.65
N GLN A 125 8.97 9.91 11.31
CA GLN A 125 9.92 9.26 10.39
C GLN A 125 10.09 7.75 10.64
N GLN A 126 9.02 7.07 11.07
CA GLN A 126 9.03 5.65 11.45
C GLN A 126 8.16 4.80 10.52
N TYR A 127 8.58 3.56 10.32
CA TYR A 127 7.76 2.53 9.69
C TYR A 127 6.85 1.85 10.73
N VAL A 128 5.60 1.59 10.36
CA VAL A 128 4.58 0.97 11.21
C VAL A 128 3.90 -0.16 10.45
N LEU A 129 3.81 -1.34 11.07
CA LEU A 129 2.90 -2.40 10.64
C LEU A 129 1.55 -2.19 11.33
N ASP A 130 0.50 -2.02 10.54
CA ASP A 130 -0.89 -2.02 10.97
C ASP A 130 -1.53 -3.37 10.66
N ILE A 131 -2.36 -3.85 11.59
CA ILE A 131 -3.20 -5.03 11.42
C ILE A 131 -4.63 -4.53 11.61
N PRO A 132 -5.31 -4.11 10.53
CA PRO A 132 -6.63 -3.48 10.65
C PRO A 132 -7.66 -4.50 11.12
N SER A 133 -8.72 -4.03 11.76
CA SER A 133 -9.88 -4.87 12.12
C SER A 133 -10.42 -5.56 10.86
N GLN A 134 -10.45 -6.90 10.89
CA GLN A 134 -10.66 -7.73 9.71
C GLN A 134 -11.46 -8.99 10.06
N ARG A 135 -12.28 -9.47 9.13
CA ARG A 135 -12.84 -10.82 9.13
C ARG A 135 -11.92 -11.73 8.32
N VAL A 136 -11.50 -12.82 8.94
CA VAL A 136 -10.56 -13.79 8.37
C VAL A 136 -11.25 -15.11 8.09
N GLU A 137 -11.00 -15.67 6.91
CA GLU A 137 -11.50 -16.96 6.46
C GLU A 137 -10.33 -17.78 5.86
N GLU A 138 -10.59 -18.98 5.36
CA GLU A 138 -9.54 -19.91 4.89
C GLU A 138 -8.85 -19.44 3.60
N TYR A 139 -9.55 -18.67 2.75
CA TYR A 139 -9.10 -18.24 1.42
C TYR A 139 -9.39 -16.75 1.14
N GLN A 140 -9.73 -15.98 2.16
CA GLN A 140 -10.11 -14.58 2.02
C GLN A 140 -9.94 -13.81 3.34
N VAL A 141 -9.58 -12.53 3.23
CA VAL A 141 -9.65 -11.55 4.30
C VAL A 141 -10.51 -10.36 3.85
N GLU A 142 -11.40 -9.90 4.72
CA GLU A 142 -12.20 -8.68 4.55
C GLU A 142 -11.81 -7.67 5.64
N VAL A 143 -11.24 -6.51 5.25
CA VAL A 143 -11.03 -5.39 6.18
C VAL A 143 -12.37 -4.73 6.47
N ILE A 144 -12.74 -4.62 7.75
CA ILE A 144 -14.05 -4.13 8.21
C ILE A 144 -13.99 -2.75 8.89
N GLU A 145 -12.83 -2.10 8.89
CA GLU A 145 -12.66 -0.73 9.39
C GLU A 145 -13.28 0.31 8.45
N THR A 146 -13.74 1.43 9.01
CA THR A 146 -14.16 2.55 8.18
C THR A 146 -12.95 3.37 7.73
N ILE A 147 -13.10 4.09 6.61
CA ILE A 147 -12.07 5.01 6.13
C ILE A 147 -11.76 6.11 7.16
N PHE A 148 -12.71 6.47 8.02
CA PHE A 148 -12.49 7.46 9.08
C PHE A 148 -11.56 6.91 10.16
N ASP A 149 -11.63 5.62 10.50
CA ASP A 149 -10.75 4.98 11.47
C ASP A 149 -9.30 4.95 10.96
N LEU A 150 -9.12 4.58 9.68
CA LEU A 150 -7.83 4.62 8.99
C LEU A 150 -7.29 6.05 8.85
N ALA A 151 -8.14 7.02 8.47
CA ALA A 151 -7.75 8.42 8.31
C ALA A 151 -7.33 9.08 9.64
N ASP A 152 -7.95 8.72 10.76
CA ASP A 152 -7.60 9.29 12.06
C ASP A 152 -6.32 8.67 12.65
N ARG A 153 -6.09 7.37 12.39
CA ARG A 153 -4.88 6.63 12.81
C ARG A 153 -3.64 6.98 11.97
N PHE A 154 -3.82 7.18 10.65
CA PHE A 154 -2.75 7.38 9.68
C PHE A 154 -2.86 8.69 8.90
N SER A 155 -3.30 9.78 9.54
CA SER A 155 -3.44 11.09 8.87
C SER A 155 -2.15 11.59 8.21
N ASP A 156 -1.01 11.22 8.80
CA ASP A 156 0.35 11.60 8.40
C ASP A 156 1.14 10.37 7.90
N GLY A 157 0.43 9.28 7.59
CA GLY A 157 1.00 7.99 7.22
C GLY A 157 0.89 7.72 5.72
N MET A 158 2.01 7.44 5.07
CA MET A 158 2.03 7.01 3.67
C MET A 158 2.13 5.49 3.58
N LYS A 159 1.10 4.85 3.00
CA LYS A 159 1.09 3.39 2.78
C LYS A 159 2.16 2.99 1.78
N LEU A 160 2.94 1.94 2.09
CA LEU A 160 4.05 1.44 1.27
C LEU A 160 3.80 0.03 0.72
N LEU A 161 3.28 -0.86 1.56
CA LEU A 161 3.09 -2.28 1.26
C LEU A 161 1.75 -2.77 1.81
N GLU A 162 1.03 -3.54 1.00
CA GLU A 162 0.00 -4.48 1.47
C GLU A 162 0.63 -5.88 1.60
N ILE A 163 0.39 -6.57 2.71
CA ILE A 163 0.93 -7.91 2.94
C ILE A 163 -0.16 -8.84 3.49
N HIS A 164 -0.37 -9.98 2.85
CA HIS A 164 -1.28 -11.02 3.36
C HIS A 164 -0.60 -12.38 3.45
N SER A 165 -1.25 -13.33 4.11
CA SER A 165 -0.72 -14.68 4.29
C SER A 165 -1.58 -15.75 3.62
N HIS A 166 -0.96 -16.72 2.98
CA HIS A 166 -1.59 -18.00 2.65
C HIS A 166 -1.20 -19.05 3.68
N HIS A 167 -2.19 -19.72 4.29
CA HIS A 167 -1.99 -20.64 5.43
C HIS A 167 -1.05 -21.83 5.10
N THR A 168 -1.54 -22.86 4.40
CA THR A 168 -0.75 -24.04 3.98
C THR A 168 -0.37 -24.03 2.51
N MET A 169 -0.84 -23.03 1.74
CA MET A 169 -0.59 -22.89 0.31
C MET A 169 0.71 -22.11 0.04
N PRO A 170 1.32 -22.26 -1.16
CA PRO A 170 2.42 -21.39 -1.58
C PRO A 170 2.01 -19.91 -1.67
N PRO A 171 2.98 -18.97 -1.62
CA PRO A 171 2.76 -17.54 -1.83
C PRO A 171 2.53 -17.21 -3.32
N ALA A 172 1.85 -18.09 -4.07
CA ALA A 172 1.51 -17.87 -5.46
C ALA A 172 0.23 -17.01 -5.50
N PRO A 173 0.23 -15.81 -6.09
CA PRO A 173 -0.94 -14.94 -6.06
C PRO A 173 -2.15 -15.57 -6.75
N SER A 174 -3.29 -15.53 -6.07
CA SER A 174 -4.55 -16.06 -6.58
C SER A 174 -5.15 -15.18 -7.69
N SER A 175 -6.18 -15.70 -8.35
CA SER A 175 -7.00 -14.90 -9.28
C SER A 175 -7.68 -13.71 -8.58
N LEU A 176 -7.94 -13.83 -7.28
CA LEU A 176 -8.52 -12.80 -6.43
C LEU A 176 -7.48 -11.68 -6.18
N ASP A 177 -6.28 -12.04 -5.71
CA ASP A 177 -5.14 -11.13 -5.49
C ASP A 177 -4.81 -10.29 -6.72
N ASN A 178 -4.75 -10.94 -7.88
CA ASN A 178 -4.49 -10.27 -9.15
C ASN A 178 -5.46 -9.11 -9.42
N GLN A 179 -6.69 -9.14 -8.89
CA GLN A 179 -7.72 -8.14 -9.17
C GLN A 179 -7.80 -7.01 -8.13
N SER A 180 -7.44 -7.24 -6.87
CA SER A 180 -7.25 -6.18 -5.85
C SER A 180 -6.08 -5.29 -6.15
N GLU A 181 -4.97 -5.94 -6.49
CA GLU A 181 -3.63 -5.41 -6.36
C GLU A 181 -3.36 -4.57 -7.61
N ARG A 182 -4.13 -3.48 -7.72
CA ARG A 182 -4.29 -2.66 -8.92
C ARG A 182 -4.07 -1.18 -8.63
N SER A 183 -3.71 -0.81 -7.40
CA SER A 183 -3.16 0.50 -7.10
C SER A 183 -1.78 0.61 -7.75
N PRO A 184 -1.54 1.52 -8.71
CA PRO A 184 -0.26 1.68 -9.40
C PRO A 184 0.86 2.05 -8.43
N GLY A 185 2.05 1.49 -8.60
CA GLY A 185 3.22 1.78 -7.76
C GLY A 185 3.16 1.18 -6.34
N MET A 186 2.02 0.66 -5.90
CA MET A 186 1.87 -0.03 -4.61
C MET A 186 2.57 -1.39 -4.66
N CYS A 187 3.27 -1.72 -3.58
CA CYS A 187 3.88 -3.03 -3.40
C CYS A 187 2.88 -3.96 -2.70
N TYR A 188 2.97 -5.25 -3.02
CA TYR A 188 2.16 -6.32 -2.46
C TYR A 188 3.07 -7.51 -2.14
N ALA A 189 2.88 -8.14 -0.99
CA ALA A 189 3.61 -9.33 -0.59
C ALA A 189 2.68 -10.43 -0.06
N ILE A 190 3.08 -11.69 -0.28
CA ILE A 190 2.34 -12.86 0.20
C ILE A 190 3.29 -13.75 0.98
N VAL A 191 2.94 -14.09 2.22
CA VAL A 191 3.64 -15.07 3.06
C VAL A 191 2.88 -16.40 2.98
N GLY A 192 3.47 -17.41 2.33
CA GLY A 192 2.89 -18.73 2.14
C GLY A 192 3.57 -19.81 2.96
N HIS A 193 2.93 -20.98 3.06
CA HIS A 193 3.41 -22.13 3.84
C HIS A 193 3.79 -21.73 5.29
N THR A 194 2.92 -20.98 5.96
CA THR A 194 3.14 -20.45 7.33
C THR A 194 3.63 -21.50 8.33
N GLN A 195 3.19 -22.77 8.18
CA GLN A 195 3.61 -23.88 9.04
C GLN A 195 5.11 -24.23 8.99
N LYS A 196 5.86 -23.75 7.99
CA LYS A 196 7.31 -23.98 7.88
C LYS A 196 8.08 -23.19 8.95
N PHE A 197 9.27 -23.66 9.30
CA PHE A 197 10.19 -22.89 10.15
C PHE A 197 10.53 -21.53 9.52
N PHE A 198 10.95 -21.54 8.25
CA PHE A 198 10.97 -20.37 7.37
C PHE A 198 9.81 -20.50 6.37
N PRO A 199 8.77 -19.63 6.45
CA PRO A 199 7.74 -19.54 5.42
C PRO A 199 8.32 -19.17 4.06
N ASP A 200 7.61 -19.50 3.00
CA ASP A 200 7.95 -19.00 1.66
C ASP A 200 7.31 -17.63 1.46
N MET A 201 7.88 -16.78 0.61
CA MET A 201 7.35 -15.44 0.36
C MET A 201 7.49 -15.04 -1.10
N THR A 202 6.54 -14.27 -1.60
CA THR A 202 6.66 -13.53 -2.86
C THR A 202 6.39 -12.06 -2.64
N ALA A 203 6.90 -11.22 -3.54
CA ALA A 203 6.55 -9.81 -3.61
C ALA A 203 6.39 -9.36 -5.06
N ARG A 204 5.52 -8.37 -5.26
CA ARG A 204 5.25 -7.77 -6.57
C ARG A 204 4.77 -6.33 -6.44
N MET A 205 4.87 -5.57 -7.52
CA MET A 205 4.28 -4.26 -7.65
C MET A 205 3.35 -4.26 -8.87
N PHE A 206 2.17 -3.66 -8.74
CA PHE A 206 1.34 -3.39 -9.90
C PHE A 206 1.81 -2.12 -10.60
N VAL A 207 2.13 -2.22 -11.89
CA VAL A 207 2.68 -1.09 -12.65
C VAL A 207 1.56 -0.32 -13.35
N ASN A 208 0.74 -1.05 -14.11
CA ASN A 208 -0.46 -0.62 -14.82
C ASN A 208 -1.12 -1.85 -15.52
N GLU A 209 -2.22 -1.63 -16.23
CA GLU A 209 -2.92 -2.70 -16.97
C GLU A 209 -2.14 -3.24 -18.20
N GLU A 210 -1.18 -2.48 -18.77
CA GLU A 210 -0.39 -2.91 -19.94
C GLU A 210 0.73 -3.89 -19.55
N ILE A 211 1.38 -3.64 -18.41
CA ILE A 211 2.53 -4.39 -17.88
C ILE A 211 2.07 -5.43 -16.83
N GLY A 212 0.98 -5.16 -16.13
CA GLY A 212 0.48 -5.97 -15.02
C GLY A 212 1.36 -5.87 -13.78
N HIS A 213 1.47 -7.01 -13.08
CA HIS A 213 2.35 -7.15 -11.91
C HIS A 213 3.78 -7.46 -12.33
N LYS A 214 4.72 -6.66 -11.85
CA LYS A 214 6.15 -6.97 -11.90
C LYS A 214 6.57 -7.64 -10.59
N SER A 215 7.20 -8.81 -10.68
CA SER A 215 7.83 -9.46 -9.51
C SER A 215 8.91 -8.55 -8.93
N LEU A 216 8.98 -8.46 -7.60
CA LEU A 216 10.03 -7.77 -6.86
C LEU A 216 10.98 -8.79 -6.24
N ASN A 217 12.25 -8.43 -6.08
CA ASN A 217 13.14 -9.20 -5.23
C ASN A 217 12.87 -8.83 -3.76
N LEU A 218 12.85 -9.82 -2.86
CA LEU A 218 12.60 -9.58 -1.45
C LEU A 218 13.70 -8.72 -0.81
N THR A 219 14.94 -8.79 -1.30
CA THR A 219 16.05 -7.93 -0.84
C THR A 219 15.90 -6.46 -1.26
N ASP A 220 15.09 -6.17 -2.26
CA ASP A 220 14.80 -4.81 -2.70
C ASP A 220 13.62 -4.21 -1.92
N LEU A 221 12.82 -5.06 -1.26
CA LEU A 221 11.62 -4.69 -0.50
C LEU A 221 11.85 -4.68 1.01
N PHE A 222 12.64 -5.61 1.54
CA PHE A 222 12.90 -5.79 2.97
C PHE A 222 14.40 -5.94 3.26
N GLU A 223 14.81 -5.48 4.44
CA GLU A 223 16.15 -5.70 4.94
C GLU A 223 16.40 -7.21 5.07
N THR A 224 17.56 -7.68 4.60
CA THR A 224 17.95 -9.07 4.79
C THR A 224 18.62 -9.25 6.16
N PRO A 225 18.19 -10.20 7.00
CA PRO A 225 18.88 -10.54 8.25
C PRO A 225 20.16 -11.36 8.00
N PHE A 226 20.53 -11.59 6.74
CA PHE A 226 21.66 -12.41 6.29
C PHE A 226 22.74 -11.59 5.57
N SER A 227 22.75 -10.25 5.75
CA SER A 227 23.75 -9.34 5.16
C SER A 227 25.13 -9.47 5.81
N GLU A 228 25.17 -9.71 7.12
CA GLU A 228 26.42 -9.82 7.87
C GLU A 228 26.96 -11.25 7.79
N LEU A 229 28.14 -11.40 7.19
CA LEU A 229 28.89 -12.64 7.29
C LEU A 229 29.55 -12.72 8.68
N PRO A 230 29.32 -13.80 9.46
CA PRO A 230 30.05 -14.02 10.70
C PRO A 230 31.55 -14.14 10.45
N GLU A 231 32.36 -13.77 11.45
CA GLU A 231 33.84 -13.77 11.39
C GLU A 231 34.41 -15.19 11.22
N TYR A 232 34.47 -15.64 9.97
CA TYR A 232 35.11 -16.89 9.56
C TYR A 232 36.21 -16.63 8.54
N ASP A 233 37.25 -17.45 8.62
CA ASP A 233 38.35 -17.46 7.65
C ASP A 233 37.91 -18.10 6.33
N LEU A 234 37.35 -17.26 5.44
CA LEU A 234 36.84 -17.67 4.13
C LEU A 234 37.94 -18.19 3.19
N HIS A 235 39.22 -17.95 3.47
CA HIS A 235 40.33 -18.46 2.65
C HIS A 235 40.49 -19.99 2.74
N LYS A 236 39.83 -20.65 3.70
CA LYS A 236 39.72 -22.11 3.81
C LYS A 236 38.70 -22.73 2.85
N ILE A 237 37.92 -21.91 2.14
CA ILE A 237 36.89 -22.36 1.21
C ILE A 237 37.48 -22.37 -0.21
N GLU A 238 37.85 -23.55 -0.70
CA GLU A 238 38.23 -23.73 -2.10
C GLU A 238 37.00 -23.67 -3.01
N VAL A 239 37.02 -22.80 -4.02
CA VAL A 239 35.94 -22.68 -5.01
C VAL A 239 36.41 -23.26 -6.34
N VAL A 240 36.05 -24.53 -6.58
CA VAL A 240 36.21 -25.17 -7.88
C VAL A 240 35.01 -24.79 -8.76
N LYS A 241 35.27 -24.26 -9.96
CA LYS A 241 34.26 -23.90 -10.98
C LYS A 241 34.38 -24.80 -12.20
#